data_AF-A0A538AWY9-F1
#
_entry.id   AF-A0A538AWY9-F1
#
_cell.length_a   1.000
_cell.length_b   1.000
_cell.length_c   1.000
_cell.angle_alpha   90.00
_cell.angle_beta   90.00
_cell.angle_gamma   90.00
#
_symmetry.space_group_name_H-M   'P 1'
#
loop_
_entity.id
_entity.type
_entity.pdbx_description
1 polymer ?
#
loop_
_entity_poly.entity_id
_entity_poly.type
_entity_poly.pdbx_seq_one_letter_code
_entity_poly.pdbx_strand_id
1 'polypeptide(L)'
;QDARDASIVRSTIELGHALGLTVVAEGIEDDETLSLLGSLGCDVAQGYHIGLPMNPGALTQWFRDRWGTDAVLGHADVQKPVSIETRSRVEILAAHRLRRRSGGL
;
A
#
# COMPACT_ATOMS: atom_id res chain seq x y z
N GLN A 1 5.85 16.08 -13.85
CA GLN A 1 6.66 16.36 -12.65
C GLN A 1 8.13 16.55 -13.04
N ASP A 2 8.91 17.29 -12.24
CA ASP A 2 10.32 17.61 -12.51
C ASP A 2 11.22 16.37 -12.23
N ALA A 3 12.20 16.11 -13.12
CA ALA A 3 13.17 15.02 -12.97
C ALA A 3 14.02 15.16 -11.69
N ARG A 4 14.19 16.39 -11.20
CA ARG A 4 14.87 16.67 -9.93
C ARG A 4 14.08 16.15 -8.73
N ASP A 5 12.77 16.38 -8.70
CA ASP A 5 11.90 15.95 -7.60
C ASP A 5 11.89 14.42 -7.50
N ALA A 6 11.75 13.73 -8.63
CA ALA A 6 11.81 12.27 -8.68
C ALA A 6 13.16 11.70 -8.19
N SER A 7 14.25 12.43 -8.42
CA SER A 7 15.59 12.04 -7.94
C SER A 7 15.74 12.21 -6.44
N ILE A 8 15.19 13.29 -5.86
CA ILE A 8 15.16 13.50 -4.41
C ILE A 8 14.36 12.38 -3.75
N VAL A 9 13.15 12.10 -4.24
CA VAL A 9 12.27 11.05 -3.70
C VAL A 9 12.96 9.68 -3.71
N ARG A 10 13.58 9.30 -4.83
CA ARG A 10 14.34 8.05 -4.92
C ARG A 10 15.47 7.99 -3.90
N SER A 11 16.30 9.03 -3.79
CA SER A 11 17.40 9.04 -2.81
C SER A 11 16.90 8.98 -1.37
N THR A 12 15.74 9.57 -1.07
CA THR A 12 15.11 9.45 0.26
C THR A 12 14.66 8.02 0.54
N ILE A 13 14.05 7.34 -0.44
CA ILE A 13 13.64 5.93 -0.30
C ILE A 13 14.87 5.05 -0.06
N GLU A 14 15.88 5.18 -0.91
CA GLU A 14 17.13 4.40 -0.81
C GLU A 14 17.84 4.63 0.54
N LEU A 15 17.87 5.86 1.03
CA LEU A 15 18.44 6.18 2.34
C LEU A 15 17.65 5.51 3.48
N GLY A 16 16.32 5.58 3.45
CA GLY A 16 15.48 4.92 4.45
C GLY A 16 15.76 3.42 4.52
N HIS A 17 15.84 2.77 3.35
CA HIS A 17 16.17 1.35 3.25
C HIS A 17 17.59 1.02 3.72
N ALA A 18 18.59 1.85 3.37
CA ALA A 18 19.96 1.67 3.84
C ALA A 18 20.09 1.76 5.37
N LEU A 19 19.18 2.49 6.02
CA LEU A 19 19.06 2.59 7.47
C LEU A 19 18.19 1.50 8.11
N GLY A 20 17.62 0.60 7.31
CA GLY A 20 16.71 -0.45 7.79
C GLY A 20 15.33 0.09 8.21
N LEU A 21 14.91 1.23 7.67
CA LEU A 21 13.62 1.86 7.96
C LEU A 21 12.58 1.52 6.89
N THR A 22 11.31 1.46 7.30
CA THR A 22 10.15 1.49 6.39
C THR A 22 9.86 2.92 5.95
N VAL A 23 9.64 3.13 4.65
CA VAL A 23 9.35 4.44 4.06
C VAL A 23 7.85 4.56 3.77
N VAL A 24 7.23 5.61 4.30
CA VAL A 24 5.82 5.94 4.08
C VAL A 24 5.71 7.18 3.20
N ALA A 25 5.04 7.07 2.06
CA ALA A 25 4.65 8.22 1.25
C ALA A 25 3.24 8.69 1.61
N GLU A 26 3.13 9.93 2.08
CA GLU A 26 1.85 10.56 2.44
C GLU A 26 1.37 11.53 1.35
N GLY A 27 0.05 11.73 1.26
CA GLY A 27 -0.57 12.68 0.34
C GLY A 27 -0.83 12.15 -1.06
N ILE A 28 -1.07 10.84 -1.21
CA ILE A 28 -1.36 10.25 -2.53
C ILE A 28 -2.78 10.56 -3.00
N GLU A 29 -2.91 11.33 -4.07
CA GLU A 29 -4.20 11.80 -4.61
C GLU A 29 -4.58 11.16 -5.96
N ASP A 30 -3.63 10.52 -6.64
CA ASP A 30 -3.85 9.88 -7.94
C ASP A 30 -3.08 8.56 -8.14
N ASP A 31 -3.48 7.79 -9.16
CA ASP A 31 -2.95 6.46 -9.51
C ASP A 31 -1.55 6.54 -10.12
N GLU A 32 -1.23 7.64 -10.82
CA GLU A 32 0.07 7.84 -11.47
C GLU A 32 1.17 8.00 -10.42
N THR A 33 0.93 8.84 -9.41
CA THR A 33 1.82 9.08 -8.27
C THR A 33 2.00 7.80 -7.46
N LEU A 34 0.92 7.07 -7.21
CA LEU A 34 0.97 5.79 -6.49
C LEU A 34 1.82 4.75 -7.23
N SER A 35 1.60 4.62 -8.54
CA SER A 35 2.34 3.70 -9.40
C SER A 35 3.83 4.08 -9.48
N LEU A 36 4.13 5.38 -9.59
CA LEU A 36 5.50 5.88 -9.61
C LEU A 36 6.23 5.55 -8.31
N LEU A 37 5.65 5.89 -7.15
CA LEU A 37 6.26 5.62 -5.85
C LEU A 37 6.46 4.13 -5.61
N GLY A 38 5.51 3.30 -6.06
CA GLY A 38 5.67 1.86 -6.05
C GLY A 38 6.84 1.39 -6.92
N SER A 39 7.01 1.96 -8.10
CA SER A 39 8.16 1.64 -8.97
C SER A 39 9.52 2.09 -8.40
N LEU A 40 9.52 3.13 -7.56
CA LEU A 40 10.70 3.62 -6.85
C LEU A 40 11.03 2.80 -5.58
N GLY A 41 10.17 1.84 -5.21
CA GLY A 41 10.38 0.98 -4.05
C GLY A 41 9.84 1.52 -2.74
N CYS A 42 8.93 2.49 -2.74
CA CYS A 42 8.27 2.92 -1.50
C CYS A 42 7.45 1.76 -0.89
N ASP A 43 7.51 1.61 0.44
CA ASP A 43 6.92 0.47 1.15
C ASP A 43 5.42 0.65 1.43
N VAL A 44 5.04 1.85 1.87
CA VAL A 44 3.69 2.16 2.33
C VAL A 44 3.24 3.49 1.73
N ALA A 45 1.98 3.58 1.36
CA ALA A 45 1.36 4.78 0.83
C ALA A 45 0.09 5.15 1.61
N GLN A 46 -0.10 6.45 1.85
CA GLN A 46 -1.31 7.02 2.45
C GLN A 46 -1.80 8.20 1.61
N GLY A 47 -3.10 8.25 1.32
CA GLY A 47 -3.71 9.41 0.70
C GLY A 47 -5.16 9.18 0.25
N TYR A 48 -5.80 10.25 -0.22
CA TYR A 48 -7.21 10.24 -0.62
C TYR A 48 -7.52 9.31 -1.79
N HIS A 49 -6.53 9.06 -2.66
CA HIS A 49 -6.66 8.05 -3.70
C HIS A 49 -6.89 6.65 -3.13
N ILE A 50 -6.28 6.38 -1.98
CA ILE A 50 -6.30 5.08 -1.32
C ILE A 50 -7.57 4.93 -0.50
N GLY A 51 -7.82 5.89 0.39
CA GLY A 51 -8.98 5.95 1.26
C GLY A 51 -9.09 7.31 1.92
N LEU A 52 -10.32 7.82 2.02
CA LEU A 52 -10.59 9.04 2.79
C LEU A 52 -10.40 8.80 4.29
N PRO A 53 -10.22 9.86 5.10
CA PRO A 53 -10.37 9.75 6.54
C PRO A 53 -11.76 9.22 6.91
N MET A 54 -11.81 8.22 7.78
CA MET A 54 -13.05 7.54 8.16
C MET A 54 -13.18 7.42 9.67
N ASN A 55 -14.43 7.39 10.16
CA ASN A 55 -14.68 6.95 11.52
C ASN A 55 -14.40 5.44 11.65
N PRO A 56 -14.21 4.90 12.88
CA PRO A 56 -13.83 3.50 13.07
C PRO A 56 -14.79 2.48 12.45
N GLY A 57 -16.11 2.74 12.47
CA GLY A 57 -17.10 1.85 11.89
C GLY A 57 -16.99 1.78 10.36
N ALA A 58 -16.85 2.94 9.73
CA ALA A 58 -16.62 3.06 8.29
C ALA A 58 -15.28 2.44 7.87
N LEU A 59 -14.21 2.64 8.66
CA LEU A 59 -12.91 2.01 8.43
C LEU A 59 -13.02 0.49 8.44
N THR A 60 -13.70 -0.09 9.44
CA THR A 60 -13.88 -1.54 9.55
C THR A 60 -14.65 -2.09 8.35
N GLN A 61 -15.70 -1.40 7.91
CA GLN A 61 -16.47 -1.80 6.74
C GLN A 61 -15.62 -1.73 5.46
N TRP A 62 -14.92 -0.61 5.25
CA TRP A 62 -14.02 -0.42 4.11
C TRP A 62 -12.93 -1.50 4.06
N PHE A 63 -12.36 -1.87 5.21
CA PHE A 63 -11.39 -2.97 5.29
C PHE A 63 -12.01 -4.31 4.86
N ARG A 64 -13.19 -4.65 5.38
CA ARG A 64 -13.89 -5.89 4.99
C ARG A 64 -14.22 -5.92 3.50
N ASP A 65 -14.69 -4.82 2.94
CA ASP A 65 -15.10 -4.74 1.52
C ASP A 65 -13.91 -4.89 0.57
N ARG A 66 -12.72 -4.43 0.99
CA ARG A 66 -11.50 -4.47 0.18
C ARG A 66 -10.66 -5.72 0.36
N TRP A 67 -10.58 -6.26 1.58
CA TRP A 67 -9.67 -7.37 1.91
C TRP A 67 -10.36 -8.63 2.45
N GLY A 68 -11.69 -8.61 2.61
CA GLY A 68 -12.46 -9.76 3.11
C GLY A 68 -12.46 -9.91 4.64
N THR A 69 -13.36 -10.76 5.15
CA THR A 69 -13.56 -11.00 6.60
C THR A 69 -12.58 -11.98 7.24
N ASP A 70 -11.88 -12.81 6.46
CA ASP A 70 -10.91 -13.78 7.00
C ASP A 70 -9.68 -13.12 7.64
N ALA A 71 -9.43 -11.84 7.35
CA ALA A 71 -8.39 -11.05 7.99
C ALA A 71 -8.75 -10.55 9.41
N VAL A 72 -10.04 -10.60 9.80
CA VAL A 72 -10.56 -9.83 10.96
C VAL A 72 -10.94 -10.71 12.17
N LEU A 73 -11.03 -12.04 12.03
CA LEU A 73 -11.49 -12.93 13.11
C LEU A 73 -10.42 -13.91 13.65
N GLY A 74 -9.16 -13.49 13.67
CA GLY A 74 -8.16 -14.10 14.54
C GLY A 74 -7.93 -13.23 15.77
N HIS A 75 -8.06 -13.78 16.98
CA HIS A 75 -7.48 -13.20 18.21
C HIS A 75 -5.93 -13.23 18.14
N ALA A 76 -5.34 -12.66 17.08
CA ALA A 76 -3.91 -12.60 16.92
C ALA A 76 -3.38 -11.49 17.82
N ASP A 77 -2.96 -11.89 19.01
CA ASP A 77 -1.76 -11.40 19.67
C ASP A 77 -1.16 -10.14 19.01
N VAL A 78 -1.38 -8.97 19.61
CA VAL A 78 -0.86 -7.66 19.15
C VAL A 78 0.67 -7.67 19.01
N GLN A 79 1.36 -8.69 19.53
CA GLN A 79 2.80 -8.89 19.42
C GLN A 79 3.24 -9.74 18.22
N LYS A 80 2.32 -10.37 17.48
CA LYS A 80 2.68 -11.14 16.28
C LYS A 80 2.58 -10.25 15.05
N PRO A 81 3.69 -9.96 14.35
CA PRO A 81 3.61 -9.26 13.07
C PRO A 81 2.68 -10.04 12.14
N VAL A 82 1.72 -9.35 11.52
CA VAL A 82 0.92 -9.92 10.43
C VAL A 82 1.91 -10.47 9.42
N SER A 83 1.95 -11.79 9.31
CA SER A 83 2.86 -12.49 8.41
C SER A 83 2.24 -12.43 7.02
N ILE A 84 2.54 -11.35 6.30
CA ILE A 84 2.20 -11.18 4.89
C ILE A 84 3.21 -12.04 4.14
N GLU A 85 2.81 -13.25 3.77
CA GLU A 85 3.71 -14.24 3.17
C GLU A 85 4.30 -13.68 1.86
N THR A 86 5.61 -13.46 1.89
CA THR A 86 6.32 -12.63 0.93
C THR A 86 6.47 -13.36 -0.39
N ARG A 87 5.69 -12.98 -1.41
CA ARG A 87 6.07 -13.23 -2.80
C ARG A 87 5.84 -11.99 -3.66
N SER A 88 6.87 -11.16 -3.65
CA SER A 88 7.31 -10.33 -4.78
C SER A 88 6.42 -9.13 -5.15
N ARG A 89 6.96 -7.94 -4.83
CA ARG A 89 6.68 -6.61 -5.42
C ARG A 89 5.42 -5.90 -4.94
N VAL A 90 5.66 -4.95 -4.02
CA VAL A 90 4.89 -3.70 -3.79
C VAL A 90 3.37 -3.88 -3.76
N GLU A 91 2.84 -4.30 -2.61
CA GLU A 91 1.40 -4.18 -2.35
C GLU A 91 1.11 -2.78 -1.81
N ILE A 92 0.87 -1.89 -2.76
CA ILE A 92 0.04 -0.70 -2.60
C ILE A 92 -1.12 -1.01 -1.63
N LEU A 93 -1.26 -0.24 -0.54
CA LEU A 93 -2.40 -0.33 0.39
C LEU A 93 -3.72 0.16 -0.26
N ALA A 94 -3.91 -0.04 -1.56
CA ALA A 94 -5.13 0.24 -2.29
C ALA A 94 -5.57 -1.03 -3.03
N ALA A 95 -6.68 -1.60 -2.58
CA ALA A 95 -7.23 -2.83 -3.14
C ALA A 95 -7.40 -2.76 -4.66
N HIS A 96 -6.81 -3.76 -5.33
CA HIS A 96 -6.87 -3.93 -6.76
C HIS A 96 -8.24 -4.48 -7.18
N ARG A 97 -9.04 -3.66 -7.87
CA ARG A 97 -10.17 -4.10 -8.69
C ARG A 97 -9.71 -4.22 -10.14
N LEU A 98 -9.24 -5.39 -10.58
CA LEU A 98 -9.24 -5.77 -11.99
C LEU A 98 -9.49 -7.28 -12.15
N ARG A 99 -10.77 -7.67 -12.21
CA ARG A 99 -11.17 -8.79 -13.06
C ARG A 99 -11.26 -8.28 -14.51
N ARG A 100 -10.35 -8.70 -15.38
CA ARG A 100 -10.65 -8.92 -16.79
C ARG A 100 -10.27 -10.35 -17.19
N ARG A 101 -11.23 -10.99 -17.86
CA ARG A 101 -11.31 -12.37 -18.38
C ARG A 101 -10.09 -12.65 -19.30
N SER A 102 -9.57 -13.86 -19.48
CA SER A 102 -10.22 -14.98 -20.20
C SER A 102 -9.24 -16.18 -20.30
N GLY A 103 -9.77 -17.42 -20.37
CA GLY A 103 -9.18 -18.47 -21.23
C GLY A 103 -8.86 -19.84 -20.61
N GLY A 104 -9.77 -20.80 -20.81
CA GLY A 104 -9.47 -22.17 -21.29
C GLY A 104 -8.67 -23.13 -20.43
N LEU A 105 -9.36 -24.12 -19.84
CA LEU A 105 -9.48 -25.50 -20.33
C LEU A 105 -10.63 -26.20 -19.60
#